data_AF-A0A0C1ZKN9-F1
#
_entry.id   AF-A0A0C1ZKN9-F1
#
_cell.length_a   1.000
_cell.length_b   1.000
_cell.length_c   1.000
_cell.angle_alpha   90.00
_cell.angle_beta   90.00
_cell.angle_gamma   90.00
#
_symmetry.space_group_name_H-M   'P 1'
#
loop_
_entity.id
_entity.type
_entity.pdbx_description
1 polymer ?
#
loop_
_entity_poly.entity_id
_entity_poly.type
_entity_poly.pdbx_seq_one_letter_code
_entity_poly.pdbx_strand_id
1 'polypeptide(L)'
;MQLFRGLSVLTLFTLVLPGCKKDPEPEPEKEVKTAPEPVVLPDPGPVEPRFDLSGPTPPETSTVVFSVDGALTPLACFNKDKGALASGADCVGLVAEGSEVYMESSFGKKALEKTGAGTATSMCADEGAIPVAALSSGADYDWAVWPKSLAPTFTQISPDTWSDRGARLDEAETKAVQEAIAKVKKSAGEFQPKQKATIDIDGDGTDELFASAVLINPNDPDTYLFSGLFMAPGGDLTKLQLIDQAKKGADVIKLFGAVDLNGDGKRELWTGISFDGGAGERMVELKDKPTVMGKWTCGAGG
;
A
#
# COMPACT_ATOMS: atom_id res chain seq x y z
N MET A 1 24.51 -54.87 28.91
CA MET A 1 24.29 -55.78 27.77
C MET A 1 24.56 -54.95 26.50
N GLN A 2 25.64 -55.31 25.80
CA GLN A 2 26.09 -54.95 24.43
C GLN A 2 25.73 -53.55 23.85
N LEU A 3 26.63 -52.57 23.79
CA LEU A 3 27.72 -52.32 22.81
C LEU A 3 27.28 -52.38 21.34
N PHE A 4 27.22 -51.22 20.65
CA PHE A 4 27.64 -51.11 19.24
C PHE A 4 28.20 -49.71 18.95
N ARG A 5 29.49 -49.69 18.60
CA ARG A 5 30.24 -48.57 18.01
C ARG A 5 30.09 -48.66 16.50
N GLY A 6 29.87 -47.53 15.82
CA GLY A 6 29.93 -47.43 14.36
C GLY A 6 30.91 -46.33 13.96
N LEU A 7 32.13 -46.73 13.62
CA LEU A 7 33.22 -45.90 13.11
C LEU A 7 33.15 -45.95 11.58
N SER A 8 33.00 -44.82 10.89
CA SER A 8 33.10 -44.77 9.42
C SER A 8 34.27 -43.91 8.97
N VAL A 9 35.02 -44.50 8.04
CA VAL A 9 36.39 -44.22 7.64
C VAL A 9 36.42 -43.22 6.49
N LEU A 10 37.24 -42.18 6.62
CA LEU A 10 37.60 -41.23 5.57
C LEU A 10 38.62 -41.88 4.63
N THR A 11 38.28 -42.06 3.34
CA THR A 11 39.21 -42.60 2.34
C THR A 11 39.67 -41.48 1.40
N LEU A 12 40.96 -41.17 1.46
CA LEU A 12 41.66 -40.21 0.61
C LEU A 12 42.21 -40.96 -0.62
N PHE A 13 41.75 -40.62 -1.82
CA PHE A 13 42.31 -41.16 -3.07
C PHE A 13 43.30 -40.16 -3.68
N THR A 14 44.59 -40.46 -3.54
CA THR A 14 45.68 -39.88 -4.34
C THR A 14 45.88 -40.68 -5.61
N LEU A 15 45.66 -40.07 -6.77
CA LEU A 15 46.00 -40.62 -8.09
C LEU A 15 47.34 -40.02 -8.55
N VAL A 16 48.37 -40.87 -8.63
CA VAL A 16 49.64 -40.60 -9.31
C VAL A 16 49.62 -41.39 -10.62
N LEU A 17 49.78 -40.69 -11.75
CA LEU A 17 49.94 -41.33 -13.07
C LEU A 17 51.40 -41.21 -13.56
N PRO A 18 51.96 -42.30 -14.12
CA PRO A 18 53.30 -42.33 -14.70
C PRO A 18 53.32 -41.75 -16.11
N GLY A 19 54.42 -41.08 -16.46
CA GLY A 19 54.64 -40.51 -17.78
C GLY A 19 54.94 -41.54 -18.87
N CYS A 20 54.59 -41.21 -20.11
CA CYS A 20 55.41 -41.47 -21.29
C CYS A 20 54.86 -40.80 -22.57
N LYS A 21 55.82 -40.24 -23.32
CA LYS A 21 55.88 -39.95 -24.76
C LYS A 21 55.17 -38.70 -25.30
N LYS A 22 56.03 -37.74 -25.66
CA LYS A 22 55.80 -36.59 -26.54
C LYS A 22 55.47 -37.08 -27.95
N ASP A 23 54.30 -36.67 -28.44
CA ASP A 23 53.97 -36.56 -29.86
C ASP A 23 54.05 -35.07 -30.28
N PRO A 24 54.27 -34.79 -31.57
CA PRO A 24 54.78 -33.50 -32.03
C PRO A 24 53.76 -32.37 -31.91
N GLU A 25 54.30 -31.20 -31.57
CA GLU A 25 53.62 -29.92 -31.41
C GLU A 25 52.97 -29.47 -32.73
N PRO A 26 51.64 -29.25 -32.79
CA PRO A 26 51.00 -28.67 -33.95
C PRO A 26 51.27 -27.16 -34.01
N GLU A 27 51.59 -26.67 -35.21
CA GLU A 27 51.82 -25.25 -35.48
C GLU A 27 50.60 -24.39 -35.08
N PRO A 28 50.81 -23.14 -34.60
CA PRO A 28 49.72 -22.29 -34.16
C PRO A 28 48.86 -21.83 -35.35
N GLU A 29 47.62 -22.32 -35.40
CA GLU A 29 46.57 -21.74 -36.22
C GLU A 29 46.35 -20.27 -35.83
N LYS A 30 46.36 -19.38 -36.83
CA LYS A 30 45.96 -17.99 -36.66
C LYS A 30 44.50 -17.95 -36.18
N GLU A 31 44.30 -17.52 -34.94
CA GLU A 31 42.99 -17.09 -34.45
C GLU A 31 42.44 -15.98 -35.37
N VAL A 32 41.43 -16.34 -36.15
CA VAL A 32 40.52 -15.36 -36.75
C VAL A 32 39.67 -14.84 -35.60
N LYS A 33 39.96 -13.62 -35.14
CA LYS A 33 39.11 -12.89 -34.20
C LYS A 33 37.74 -12.68 -34.84
N THR A 34 36.79 -13.53 -34.51
CA THR A 34 35.37 -13.25 -34.70
C THR A 34 35.03 -12.03 -33.84
N ALA A 35 34.57 -10.96 -34.46
CA ALA A 35 34.11 -9.77 -33.75
C ALA A 35 33.02 -10.18 -32.74
N PRO A 36 33.02 -9.65 -31.51
CA PRO A 36 31.94 -9.90 -30.57
C PRO A 36 30.62 -9.44 -31.19
N GLU A 37 29.60 -10.30 -31.11
CA GLU A 37 28.25 -9.92 -31.54
C GLU A 37 27.84 -8.63 -30.80
N PRO A 38 27.17 -7.69 -31.50
CA PRO A 38 26.67 -6.49 -30.86
C PRO A 38 25.75 -6.89 -29.70
N VAL A 39 26.08 -6.42 -28.49
CA VAL A 39 25.18 -6.50 -27.33
C VAL A 39 23.91 -5.76 -27.72
N VAL A 40 22.85 -6.49 -28.04
CA VAL A 40 21.52 -5.92 -28.21
C VAL A 40 21.12 -5.40 -26.84
N LEU A 41 21.21 -4.09 -26.65
CA LEU A 41 20.66 -3.43 -25.47
C LEU A 41 19.18 -3.81 -25.40
N PRO A 42 18.67 -4.25 -24.23
CA PRO A 42 17.24 -4.48 -24.08
C PRO A 42 16.50 -3.21 -24.48
N ASP A 43 15.51 -3.37 -25.34
CA ASP A 43 14.64 -2.29 -25.82
C ASP A 43 14.17 -1.48 -24.61
N PRO A 44 14.37 -0.14 -24.56
CA PRO A 44 13.84 0.66 -23.46
C PRO A 44 12.35 0.36 -23.38
N GLY A 45 11.90 -0.15 -22.23
CA GLY A 45 10.51 -0.47 -22.00
C GLY A 45 9.59 0.72 -22.33
N PRO A 46 8.27 0.50 -22.48
CA PRO A 46 7.32 1.53 -22.85
C PRO A 46 7.56 2.80 -22.03
N VAL A 47 7.81 3.93 -22.71
CA VAL A 47 8.02 5.22 -22.05
C VAL A 47 6.76 5.53 -21.26
N GLU A 48 6.87 5.59 -19.93
CA GLU A 48 5.75 5.96 -19.07
C GLU A 48 5.12 7.27 -19.56
N PRO A 49 3.77 7.36 -19.64
CA PRO A 49 3.10 8.59 -20.04
C PRO A 49 3.53 9.73 -19.11
N ARG A 50 4.11 10.79 -19.70
CA ARG A 50 4.43 12.01 -18.95
C ARG A 50 3.22 12.92 -18.93
N PHE A 51 2.46 12.87 -17.84
CA PHE A 51 1.35 13.79 -17.61
C PHE A 51 1.88 15.14 -17.12
N ASP A 52 1.24 16.23 -17.57
CA ASP A 52 1.41 17.53 -16.93
C ASP A 52 0.52 17.57 -15.69
N LEU A 53 1.15 17.40 -14.53
CA LEU A 53 0.52 17.47 -13.21
C LEU A 53 0.68 18.85 -12.56
N SER A 54 1.04 19.88 -13.32
CA SER A 54 1.08 21.24 -12.78
C SER A 54 -0.34 21.81 -12.58
N GLY A 55 -0.45 22.79 -11.68
CA GLY A 55 -1.71 23.43 -11.36
C GLY A 55 -1.71 24.01 -9.95
N PRO A 56 -2.83 24.62 -9.53
CA PRO A 56 -2.99 25.08 -8.16
C PRO A 56 -2.95 23.90 -7.19
N THR A 57 -2.35 24.08 -6.03
CA THR A 57 -2.33 23.12 -4.93
C THR A 57 -3.14 23.67 -3.76
N PRO A 58 -3.64 22.82 -2.84
CA PRO A 58 -4.24 23.34 -1.62
C PRO A 58 -3.20 24.18 -0.83
N PRO A 59 -3.63 25.19 -0.05
CA PRO A 59 -5.02 25.58 0.20
C PRO A 59 -5.64 26.50 -0.87
N GLU A 60 -4.93 26.81 -1.96
CA GLU A 60 -5.41 27.77 -2.98
C GLU A 60 -6.56 27.21 -3.84
N THR A 61 -6.72 25.89 -3.86
CA THR A 61 -7.80 25.19 -4.56
C THR A 61 -8.43 24.14 -3.66
N SER A 62 -9.69 23.80 -3.94
CA SER A 62 -10.33 22.63 -3.36
C SER A 62 -9.65 21.37 -3.90
N THR A 63 -9.68 20.31 -3.12
CA THR A 63 -9.13 19.00 -3.46
C THR A 63 -10.14 17.91 -3.15
N VAL A 64 -10.08 16.79 -3.86
CA VAL A 64 -10.88 15.60 -3.60
C VAL A 64 -10.02 14.36 -3.86
N VAL A 65 -10.04 13.41 -2.92
CA VAL A 65 -9.53 12.06 -3.10
C VAL A 65 -10.71 11.12 -3.32
N PHE A 66 -10.57 10.20 -4.26
CA PHE A 66 -11.58 9.24 -4.63
C PHE A 66 -11.10 7.81 -4.44
N SER A 67 -12.00 6.96 -3.98
CA SER A 67 -11.95 5.53 -4.25
C SER A 67 -12.46 5.29 -5.67
N VAL A 68 -11.94 4.26 -6.33
CA VAL A 68 -12.29 3.92 -7.70
C VAL A 68 -13.03 2.57 -7.71
N ASP A 69 -14.30 2.61 -8.07
CA ASP A 69 -15.17 1.42 -8.12
C ASP A 69 -16.22 1.56 -9.24
N GLY A 70 -15.79 1.31 -10.48
CA GLY A 70 -16.59 1.54 -11.70
C GLY A 70 -16.93 3.02 -11.99
N ALA A 71 -16.75 3.89 -11.00
CA ALA A 71 -16.88 5.33 -11.00
C ALA A 71 -15.97 5.92 -9.90
N LEU A 72 -15.87 7.25 -9.83
CA LEU A 72 -15.12 7.93 -8.78
C LEU A 72 -16.03 8.19 -7.57
N THR A 73 -15.74 7.57 -6.44
CA THR A 73 -16.47 7.75 -5.18
C THR A 73 -15.69 8.68 -4.27
N PRO A 74 -16.18 9.90 -3.95
CA PRO A 74 -15.46 10.83 -3.09
C PRO A 74 -15.24 10.25 -1.68
N LEU A 75 -13.98 10.14 -1.25
CA LEU A 75 -13.63 9.72 0.11
C LEU A 75 -13.58 10.94 1.03
N ALA A 76 -12.74 11.91 0.66
CA ALA A 76 -12.55 13.15 1.39
C ALA A 76 -12.15 14.29 0.46
N CYS A 77 -12.27 15.50 0.97
CA CYS A 77 -11.96 16.72 0.25
C CYS A 77 -11.53 17.83 1.19
N PHE A 78 -10.70 18.74 0.66
CA PHE A 78 -10.59 20.08 1.20
C PHE A 78 -11.49 21.01 0.38
N ASN A 79 -12.41 21.71 1.03
CA ASN A 79 -13.24 22.73 0.39
C ASN A 79 -12.63 24.11 0.66
N LYS A 80 -12.00 24.73 -0.35
CA LYS A 80 -11.32 26.02 -0.22
C LYS A 80 -12.25 27.14 0.25
N ASP A 81 -13.53 27.11 -0.17
CA ASP A 81 -14.50 28.16 0.15
C ASP A 81 -14.96 28.04 1.60
N LYS A 82 -14.92 26.83 2.17
CA LYS A 82 -15.20 26.57 3.59
C LYS A 82 -13.94 26.57 4.45
N GLY A 83 -12.75 26.48 3.85
CA GLY A 83 -11.47 26.35 4.55
C GLY A 83 -11.40 25.10 5.44
N ALA A 84 -12.07 24.02 5.06
CA ALA A 84 -12.23 22.85 5.92
C ALA A 84 -12.19 21.53 5.15
N LEU A 85 -11.71 20.49 5.84
CA LEU A 85 -11.81 19.10 5.40
C LEU A 85 -13.24 18.58 5.57
N ALA A 86 -13.67 17.74 4.62
CA ALA A 86 -14.98 17.09 4.61
C ALA A 86 -14.88 15.68 3.97
N SER A 87 -15.97 14.91 4.01
CA SER A 87 -15.99 13.51 3.56
C SER A 87 -17.27 13.13 2.80
N GLY A 88 -17.16 12.16 1.89
CA GLY A 88 -18.31 11.56 1.21
C GLY A 88 -19.19 12.59 0.49
N ALA A 89 -20.48 12.61 0.84
CA ALA A 89 -21.49 13.49 0.22
C ALA A 89 -21.14 14.98 0.29
N ASP A 90 -20.40 15.43 1.32
CA ASP A 90 -20.00 16.84 1.44
C ASP A 90 -18.94 17.26 0.40
N CYS A 91 -18.31 16.29 -0.27
CA CYS A 91 -17.36 16.49 -1.35
C CYS A 91 -18.03 16.49 -2.74
N VAL A 92 -19.30 16.07 -2.81
CA VAL A 92 -20.06 16.05 -4.06
C VAL A 92 -20.27 17.49 -4.55
N GLY A 93 -20.06 17.69 -5.86
CA GLY A 93 -20.19 19.00 -6.51
C GLY A 93 -18.96 19.90 -6.45
N LEU A 94 -17.88 19.47 -5.77
CA LEU A 94 -16.60 20.19 -5.84
C LEU A 94 -15.90 20.03 -7.20
N VAL A 95 -16.12 18.89 -7.86
CA VAL A 95 -15.52 18.57 -9.15
C VAL A 95 -16.55 18.76 -10.25
N ALA A 96 -16.31 19.73 -11.13
CA ALA A 96 -17.17 20.00 -12.26
C ALA A 96 -17.02 18.93 -13.35
N GLU A 97 -18.03 18.77 -14.20
CA GLU A 97 -17.92 18.01 -15.45
C GLU A 97 -16.74 18.51 -16.29
N GLY A 98 -16.03 17.59 -16.94
CA GLY A 98 -14.89 17.90 -17.80
C GLY A 98 -13.59 18.20 -17.04
N SER A 99 -13.60 18.15 -15.70
CA SER A 99 -12.41 18.32 -14.87
C SER A 99 -11.43 17.18 -15.07
N GLU A 100 -10.13 17.51 -15.10
CA GLU A 100 -9.09 16.50 -15.18
C GLU A 100 -8.84 15.85 -13.80
N VAL A 101 -8.95 14.53 -13.76
CA VAL A 101 -8.70 13.68 -12.60
C VAL A 101 -7.51 12.78 -12.91
N TYR A 102 -6.57 12.71 -11.97
CA TYR A 102 -5.46 11.76 -12.05
C TYR A 102 -5.85 10.46 -11.34
N MET A 103 -5.55 9.32 -11.94
CA MET A 103 -5.83 7.99 -11.41
C MET A 103 -4.59 7.13 -11.45
N GLU A 104 -4.41 6.29 -10.42
CA GLU A 104 -3.28 5.38 -10.33
C GLU A 104 -3.67 4.04 -9.70
N SER A 105 -3.01 2.98 -10.15
CA SER A 105 -3.09 1.65 -9.55
C SER A 105 -1.77 1.24 -8.91
N SER A 106 -1.85 0.31 -7.95
CA SER A 106 -0.73 -0.30 -7.24
C SER A 106 0.27 -0.99 -8.18
N PHE A 107 -0.16 -1.29 -9.40
CA PHE A 107 0.63 -1.96 -10.43
C PHE A 107 1.20 -0.97 -11.46
N GLY A 108 1.22 0.33 -11.13
CA GLY A 108 1.88 1.38 -11.92
C GLY A 108 1.08 1.89 -13.10
N LYS A 109 -0.19 1.50 -13.25
CA LYS A 109 -1.06 2.04 -14.30
C LYS A 109 -1.50 3.44 -13.89
N LYS A 110 -1.25 4.42 -14.75
CA LYS A 110 -1.57 5.83 -14.50
C LYS A 110 -2.44 6.39 -15.63
N ALA A 111 -3.38 7.26 -15.30
CA ALA A 111 -4.20 7.94 -16.29
C ALA A 111 -4.57 9.35 -15.85
N LEU A 112 -4.78 10.21 -16.85
CA LEU A 112 -5.36 11.53 -16.70
C LEU A 112 -6.62 11.59 -17.56
N GLU A 113 -7.77 11.57 -16.92
CA GLU A 113 -9.08 11.50 -17.59
C GLU A 113 -9.95 12.69 -17.23
N LYS A 114 -11.02 12.88 -17.99
CA LYS A 114 -12.04 13.89 -17.69
C LYS A 114 -13.26 13.27 -17.03
N THR A 115 -13.80 13.97 -16.04
CA THR A 115 -15.10 13.63 -15.46
C THR A 115 -16.23 13.84 -16.46
N GLY A 116 -17.24 12.98 -16.41
CA GLY A 116 -18.47 13.09 -17.20
C GLY A 116 -19.57 13.87 -16.49
N ALA A 117 -20.69 14.06 -17.20
CA ALA A 117 -21.89 14.71 -16.68
C ALA A 117 -22.67 13.80 -15.71
N GLY A 118 -23.30 14.40 -14.70
CA GLY A 118 -24.24 13.72 -13.81
C GLY A 118 -23.57 12.80 -12.79
N THR A 119 -24.31 11.80 -12.33
CA THR A 119 -23.84 10.79 -11.37
C THR A 119 -23.81 9.42 -12.01
N ALA A 120 -22.83 8.60 -11.63
CA ALA A 120 -22.74 7.20 -12.00
C ALA A 120 -23.28 6.31 -10.87
N THR A 121 -23.57 5.06 -11.19
CA THR A 121 -23.75 4.02 -10.18
C THR A 121 -22.38 3.46 -9.80
N SER A 122 -21.99 3.56 -8.53
CA SER A 122 -20.87 2.76 -7.99
C SER A 122 -21.39 1.38 -7.56
N MET A 123 -20.52 0.38 -7.50
CA MET A 123 -20.92 -0.94 -6.98
C MET A 123 -21.29 -0.85 -5.49
N CYS A 124 -20.79 0.19 -4.82
CA CYS A 124 -21.06 0.50 -3.42
C CYS A 124 -22.32 1.33 -3.17
N ALA A 125 -23.10 1.66 -4.21
CA ALA A 125 -24.34 2.45 -4.14
C ALA A 125 -24.18 3.81 -3.42
N ASP A 126 -22.98 4.38 -3.47
CA ASP A 126 -22.68 5.67 -2.84
C ASP A 126 -23.28 6.81 -3.68
N GLU A 127 -24.05 7.68 -3.03
CA GLU A 127 -24.64 8.85 -3.69
C GLU A 127 -23.54 9.82 -4.14
N GLY A 128 -23.62 10.28 -5.39
CA GLY A 128 -22.71 11.29 -5.93
C GLY A 128 -21.42 10.77 -6.55
N ALA A 129 -21.33 9.47 -6.87
CA ALA A 129 -20.22 8.93 -7.66
C ALA A 129 -20.13 9.63 -9.03
N ILE A 130 -18.91 10.00 -9.43
CA ILE A 130 -18.66 10.81 -10.64
C ILE A 130 -18.24 9.88 -11.79
N PRO A 131 -18.91 9.96 -12.96
CA PRO A 131 -18.56 9.13 -14.10
C PRO A 131 -17.21 9.53 -14.69
N VAL A 132 -16.43 8.52 -15.10
CA VAL A 132 -15.25 8.67 -15.95
C VAL A 132 -15.32 7.57 -17.01
N ALA A 133 -15.19 7.94 -18.29
CA ALA A 133 -15.43 7.03 -19.40
C ALA A 133 -14.58 5.75 -19.34
N ALA A 134 -13.31 5.88 -18.93
CA ALA A 134 -12.41 4.75 -18.75
C ALA A 134 -12.93 3.74 -17.71
N LEU A 135 -13.47 4.21 -16.58
CA LEU A 135 -13.97 3.33 -15.52
C LEU A 135 -15.21 2.57 -15.97
N SER A 136 -16.12 3.23 -16.69
CA SER A 136 -17.29 2.57 -17.30
C SER A 136 -16.92 1.52 -18.37
N SER A 137 -15.71 1.60 -18.92
CA SER A 137 -15.17 0.60 -19.84
C SER A 137 -14.42 -0.55 -19.14
N GLY A 138 -14.43 -0.58 -17.80
CA GLY A 138 -13.78 -1.61 -16.98
C GLY A 138 -12.32 -1.32 -16.67
N ALA A 139 -11.86 -0.08 -16.82
CA ALA A 139 -10.53 0.30 -16.35
C ALA A 139 -10.49 0.28 -14.82
N ASP A 140 -9.51 -0.42 -14.29
CA ASP A 140 -9.28 -0.56 -12.85
C ASP A 140 -8.10 0.30 -12.40
N TYR A 141 -8.29 1.02 -11.30
CA TYR A 141 -7.33 1.87 -10.59
C TYR A 141 -7.68 1.79 -9.10
N ASP A 142 -6.75 2.11 -8.21
CA ASP A 142 -7.04 1.99 -6.78
C ASP A 142 -7.53 3.32 -6.20
N TRP A 143 -7.04 4.44 -6.72
CA TRP A 143 -7.37 5.78 -6.23
C TRP A 143 -7.36 6.81 -7.35
N ALA A 144 -8.03 7.93 -7.10
CA ALA A 144 -7.97 9.11 -7.95
C ALA A 144 -7.88 10.39 -7.12
N VAL A 145 -7.38 11.45 -7.74
CA VAL A 145 -7.35 12.79 -7.14
C VAL A 145 -7.78 13.88 -8.11
N TRP A 146 -8.39 14.92 -7.53
CA TRP A 146 -8.63 16.20 -8.17
C TRP A 146 -8.19 17.33 -7.24
N PRO A 147 -7.60 18.42 -7.77
CA PRO A 147 -7.06 18.53 -9.11
C PRO A 147 -5.87 17.57 -9.33
N LYS A 148 -5.49 17.34 -10.58
CA LYS A 148 -4.34 16.50 -10.95
C LYS A 148 -3.01 16.91 -10.27
N SER A 149 -2.89 18.17 -9.86
CA SER A 149 -1.76 18.71 -9.12
C SER A 149 -1.63 18.21 -7.69
N LEU A 150 -2.64 17.52 -7.16
CA LEU A 150 -2.54 16.82 -5.89
C LEU A 150 -1.78 15.50 -6.01
N ALA A 151 -1.74 14.88 -7.19
CA ALA A 151 -1.16 13.55 -7.37
C ALA A 151 0.29 13.40 -6.85
N PRO A 152 1.20 14.38 -7.02
CA PRO A 152 2.55 14.27 -6.49
C PRO A 152 2.65 14.24 -4.95
N THR A 153 1.60 14.66 -4.22
CA THR A 153 1.59 14.59 -2.75
C THR A 153 1.03 13.28 -2.23
N PHE A 154 0.39 12.50 -3.10
CA PHE A 154 -0.17 11.20 -2.77
C PHE A 154 0.94 10.15 -2.73
N THR A 155 1.00 9.41 -1.62
CA THR A 155 1.91 8.28 -1.46
C THR A 155 1.09 7.03 -1.24
N GLN A 156 1.20 6.10 -2.19
CA GLN A 156 0.53 4.81 -2.10
C GLN A 156 1.41 3.81 -1.34
N ILE A 157 0.80 3.06 -0.42
CA ILE A 157 1.46 1.95 0.26
C ILE A 157 1.43 0.72 -0.66
N SER A 158 2.60 0.09 -0.83
CA SER A 158 2.70 -1.12 -1.63
C SER A 158 1.83 -2.25 -1.07
N PRO A 159 1.06 -2.96 -1.92
CA PRO A 159 0.31 -4.15 -1.51
C PRO A 159 1.16 -5.26 -0.90
N ASP A 160 2.46 -5.29 -1.20
CA ASP A 160 3.39 -6.28 -0.64
C ASP A 160 3.46 -6.20 0.89
N THR A 161 3.18 -5.02 1.46
CA THR A 161 3.10 -4.81 2.92
C THR A 161 2.01 -5.64 3.60
N TRP A 162 1.04 -6.15 2.84
CA TRP A 162 -0.08 -6.99 3.31
C TRP A 162 0.19 -8.49 3.20
N SER A 163 1.27 -8.89 2.54
CA SER A 163 1.66 -10.30 2.42
C SER A 163 2.16 -10.84 3.77
N ASP A 164 2.13 -12.16 3.98
CA ASP A 164 2.67 -12.78 5.21
C ASP A 164 4.14 -12.37 5.48
N ARG A 165 4.91 -12.15 4.40
CA ARG A 165 6.29 -11.68 4.50
C ARG A 165 6.36 -10.20 4.83
N GLY A 166 5.63 -9.36 4.08
CA GLY A 166 5.66 -7.91 4.24
C GLY A 166 5.03 -7.43 5.54
N ALA A 167 4.06 -8.16 6.08
CA ALA A 167 3.42 -7.88 7.36
C ALA A 167 4.28 -8.28 8.58
N ARG A 168 5.42 -8.95 8.37
CA ARG A 168 6.21 -9.48 9.49
C ARG A 168 6.80 -8.36 10.33
N LEU A 169 6.46 -8.38 11.62
CA LEU A 169 7.09 -7.56 12.65
C LEU A 169 8.28 -8.31 13.25
N ASP A 170 9.30 -7.57 13.67
CA ASP A 170 10.36 -8.12 14.50
C ASP A 170 9.88 -8.34 15.96
N GLU A 171 10.76 -8.83 16.83
CA GLU A 171 10.40 -9.13 18.23
C GLU A 171 10.03 -7.86 19.03
N ALA A 172 10.75 -6.76 18.82
CA ALA A 172 10.53 -5.50 19.53
C ALA A 172 9.22 -4.85 19.06
N GLU A 173 8.98 -4.82 17.75
CA GLU A 173 7.76 -4.35 17.11
C GLU A 173 6.56 -5.19 17.56
N THR A 174 6.67 -6.52 17.52
CA THR A 174 5.62 -7.45 17.95
C THR A 174 5.21 -7.16 19.39
N LYS A 175 6.19 -7.07 20.29
CA LYS A 175 5.94 -6.79 21.70
C LYS A 175 5.28 -5.43 21.90
N ALA A 176 5.78 -4.39 21.23
CA ALA A 176 5.24 -3.04 21.34
C ALA A 176 3.78 -2.95 20.86
N VAL A 177 3.46 -3.60 19.73
CA VAL A 177 2.09 -3.64 19.21
C VAL A 177 1.17 -4.46 20.13
N GLN A 178 1.63 -5.62 20.64
CA GLN A 178 0.84 -6.40 21.62
C GLN A 178 0.55 -5.60 22.90
N GLU A 179 1.53 -4.86 23.42
CA GLU A 179 1.34 -3.97 24.57
C GLU A 179 0.38 -2.82 24.27
N ALA A 180 0.43 -2.25 23.05
CA ALA A 180 -0.52 -1.23 22.60
C ALA A 180 -1.94 -1.79 22.50
N ILE A 181 -2.13 -2.99 21.96
CA ILE A 181 -3.42 -3.69 21.93
C ILE A 181 -3.95 -3.91 23.35
N ALA A 182 -3.10 -4.38 24.28
CA ALA A 182 -3.50 -4.65 25.66
C ALA A 182 -3.97 -3.39 26.42
N LYS A 183 -3.49 -2.20 26.05
CA LYS A 183 -3.98 -0.90 26.57
C LYS A 183 -5.39 -0.56 26.08
N VAL A 184 -5.74 -0.98 24.86
CA VAL A 184 -7.05 -0.71 24.24
C VAL A 184 -8.07 -1.78 24.63
N LYS A 185 -7.68 -3.05 24.59
CA LYS A 185 -8.56 -4.19 24.84
C LYS A 185 -7.85 -5.29 25.63
N LYS A 186 -8.38 -5.60 26.81
CA LYS A 186 -7.95 -6.73 27.64
C LYS A 186 -8.57 -8.01 27.10
N SER A 187 -7.92 -8.62 26.12
CA SER A 187 -8.33 -9.92 25.56
C SER A 187 -7.10 -10.74 25.22
N ALA A 188 -7.18 -12.04 25.48
CA ALA A 188 -6.14 -12.99 25.14
C ALA A 188 -6.58 -13.75 23.88
N GLY A 189 -5.93 -13.46 22.76
CA GLY A 189 -6.11 -14.15 21.49
C GLY A 189 -4.74 -14.39 20.86
N GLU A 190 -4.72 -15.16 19.76
CA GLU A 190 -3.49 -15.34 19.00
C GLU A 190 -3.19 -14.06 18.22
N PHE A 191 -2.00 -13.49 18.46
CA PHE A 191 -1.55 -12.28 17.78
C PHE A 191 -1.11 -12.60 16.35
N GLN A 192 -1.63 -11.86 15.38
CA GLN A 192 -1.19 -11.95 14.00
C GLN A 192 -1.05 -10.55 13.39
N PRO A 193 0.15 -10.16 12.90
CA PRO A 193 0.27 -8.94 12.14
C PRO A 193 -0.34 -9.14 10.74
N LYS A 194 -0.98 -8.08 10.23
CA LYS A 194 -1.66 -8.06 8.92
C LYS A 194 -1.06 -7.03 7.96
N GLN A 195 -0.27 -6.09 8.49
CA GLN A 195 0.50 -5.15 7.68
C GLN A 195 1.66 -4.58 8.49
N LYS A 196 2.79 -4.34 7.82
CA LYS A 196 3.85 -3.44 8.26
C LYS A 196 4.19 -2.50 7.11
N ALA A 197 4.08 -1.20 7.33
CA ALA A 197 4.45 -0.19 6.34
C ALA A 197 5.30 0.89 7.00
N THR A 198 6.20 1.49 6.22
CA THR A 198 6.96 2.67 6.63
C THR A 198 6.80 3.76 5.60
N ILE A 199 6.55 4.97 6.05
CA ILE A 199 6.34 6.14 5.19
C ILE A 199 6.55 7.40 6.02
N ASP A 200 7.32 8.34 5.50
CA ASP A 200 7.41 9.73 5.99
C ASP A 200 6.11 10.48 5.66
N ILE A 201 5.26 10.70 6.67
CA ILE A 201 3.98 11.38 6.49
C ILE A 201 4.02 12.89 6.74
N ASP A 202 5.06 13.44 7.38
CA ASP A 202 5.16 14.87 7.70
C ASP A 202 6.29 15.62 6.96
N GLY A 203 7.05 14.91 6.12
CA GLY A 203 8.13 15.45 5.31
C GLY A 203 9.41 15.76 6.09
N ASP A 204 9.55 15.25 7.32
CA ASP A 204 10.74 15.50 8.14
C ASP A 204 11.96 14.61 7.75
N GLY A 205 11.76 13.67 6.82
CA GLY A 205 12.76 12.73 6.34
C GLY A 205 12.89 11.47 7.20
N THR A 206 12.03 11.29 8.20
CA THR A 206 11.94 10.12 9.07
C THR A 206 10.65 9.38 8.79
N ASP A 207 10.74 8.09 8.52
CA ASP A 207 9.54 7.29 8.31
C ASP A 207 8.80 7.02 9.63
N GLU A 208 7.47 7.16 9.61
CA GLU A 208 6.57 6.53 10.56
C GLU A 208 6.52 5.03 10.31
N LEU A 209 6.37 4.25 11.39
CA LEU A 209 6.03 2.83 11.27
C LEU A 209 4.53 2.62 11.49
N PHE A 210 3.88 1.98 10.53
CA PHE A 210 2.49 1.54 10.64
C PHE A 210 2.41 0.04 10.78
N ALA A 211 1.57 -0.42 11.70
CA ALA A 211 1.32 -1.84 11.92
C ALA A 211 -0.20 -2.10 12.03
N SER A 212 -0.73 -2.93 11.13
CA SER A 212 -2.05 -3.53 11.32
C SER A 212 -1.88 -4.89 11.99
N ALA A 213 -2.70 -5.17 12.99
CA ALA A 213 -2.68 -6.45 13.68
C ALA A 213 -4.07 -6.87 14.17
N VAL A 214 -4.23 -8.18 14.31
CA VAL A 214 -5.43 -8.79 14.88
C VAL A 214 -5.09 -9.65 16.09
N LEU A 215 -6.09 -9.86 16.95
CA LEU A 215 -6.11 -10.95 17.92
C LEU A 215 -7.17 -11.96 17.49
N ILE A 216 -6.76 -13.13 16.99
CA ILE A 216 -7.68 -14.18 16.57
C ILE A 216 -8.43 -14.73 17.79
N ASN A 217 -9.73 -14.96 17.65
CA ASN A 217 -10.54 -15.56 18.68
C ASN A 217 -10.23 -17.07 18.79
N PRO A 218 -9.75 -17.58 19.94
CA PRO A 218 -9.38 -18.99 20.09
C PRO A 218 -10.59 -19.94 20.02
N ASN A 219 -11.81 -19.42 20.17
CA ASN A 219 -13.03 -20.21 20.11
C ASN A 219 -13.71 -20.17 18.74
N ASP A 220 -13.28 -19.28 17.85
CA ASP A 220 -13.87 -19.07 16.53
C ASP A 220 -12.83 -18.44 15.59
N PRO A 221 -12.10 -19.23 14.78
CA PRO A 221 -11.00 -18.75 13.96
C PRO A 221 -11.44 -17.78 12.84
N ASP A 222 -12.73 -17.72 12.53
CA ASP A 222 -13.28 -16.80 11.53
C ASP A 222 -13.55 -15.41 12.11
N THR A 223 -13.27 -15.22 13.40
CA THR A 223 -13.45 -13.94 14.10
C THR A 223 -12.20 -13.50 14.84
N TYR A 224 -12.11 -12.20 15.03
CA TYR A 224 -11.07 -11.49 15.75
C TYR A 224 -11.66 -10.87 17.01
N LEU A 225 -10.96 -11.04 18.12
CA LEU A 225 -11.19 -10.30 19.34
C LEU A 225 -10.75 -8.85 19.18
N PHE A 226 -9.79 -8.56 18.30
CA PHE A 226 -9.30 -7.22 18.03
C PHE A 226 -8.80 -7.13 16.60
N SER A 227 -8.98 -5.97 15.97
CA SER A 227 -8.38 -5.61 14.70
C SER A 227 -8.18 -4.10 14.70
N GLY A 228 -6.95 -3.65 14.41
CA GLY A 228 -6.63 -2.24 14.45
C GLY A 228 -5.33 -1.89 13.73
N LEU A 229 -5.23 -0.62 13.38
CA LEU A 229 -4.07 0.01 12.75
C LEU A 229 -3.40 0.94 13.77
N PHE A 230 -2.10 0.75 13.95
CA PHE A 230 -1.27 1.59 14.81
C PHE A 230 -0.23 2.35 14.00
N MET A 231 0.22 3.48 14.55
CA MET A 231 1.33 4.28 14.04
C MET A 231 2.32 4.57 15.15
N ALA A 232 3.61 4.43 14.86
CA ALA A 232 4.73 4.87 15.68
C ALA A 232 5.37 6.11 15.03
N PRO A 233 5.11 7.33 15.56
CA PRO A 233 5.70 8.58 15.04
C PRO A 233 7.22 8.52 14.96
N GLY A 234 7.81 8.84 13.81
CA GLY A 234 9.26 8.72 13.57
C GLY A 234 9.86 7.34 13.91
N GLY A 235 9.05 6.28 13.83
CA GLY A 235 9.42 4.92 14.19
C GLY A 235 9.56 4.65 15.70
N ASP A 236 9.19 5.60 16.56
CA ASP A 236 9.29 5.47 18.02
C ASP A 236 8.18 4.55 18.58
N LEU A 237 8.51 3.27 18.75
CA LEU A 237 7.59 2.25 19.28
C LEU A 237 7.03 2.59 20.67
N THR A 238 7.67 3.47 21.44
CA THR A 238 7.17 3.89 22.75
C THR A 238 5.98 4.86 22.65
N LYS A 239 5.79 5.47 21.48
CA LYS A 239 4.72 6.43 21.16
C LYS A 239 3.66 5.84 20.24
N LEU A 240 3.57 4.51 20.14
CA LEU A 240 2.52 3.83 19.38
C LEU A 240 1.14 4.38 19.75
N GLN A 241 0.44 4.87 18.73
CA GLN A 241 -0.93 5.36 18.83
C GLN A 241 -1.85 4.54 17.94
N LEU A 242 -3.07 4.30 18.43
CA LEU A 242 -4.12 3.65 17.66
C LEU A 242 -4.69 4.67 16.67
N ILE A 243 -4.57 4.38 15.38
CA ILE A 243 -5.15 5.17 14.29
C ILE A 243 -6.62 4.83 14.13
N ASP A 244 -6.91 3.52 14.06
CA ASP A 244 -8.25 3.04 13.77
C ASP A 244 -8.46 1.62 14.30
N GLN A 245 -9.70 1.27 14.62
CA GLN A 245 -10.08 -0.03 15.16
C GLN A 245 -11.38 -0.51 14.53
N ALA A 246 -11.38 -1.77 14.10
CA ALA A 246 -12.56 -2.39 13.55
C ALA A 246 -13.60 -2.66 14.65
N LYS A 247 -14.88 -2.48 14.30
CA LYS A 247 -15.99 -2.70 15.24
C LYS A 247 -16.52 -4.13 15.21
N LYS A 248 -16.40 -4.82 14.09
CA LYS A 248 -16.85 -6.20 13.92
C LYS A 248 -15.69 -7.18 14.03
N GLY A 249 -16.03 -8.42 14.37
CA GLY A 249 -15.05 -9.47 14.60
C GLY A 249 -14.33 -9.93 13.35
N ALA A 250 -14.90 -9.84 12.15
CA ALA A 250 -14.25 -10.38 10.93
C ALA A 250 -13.40 -9.34 10.17
N ASP A 251 -13.39 -8.09 10.63
CA ASP A 251 -12.90 -6.98 9.85
C ASP A 251 -11.39 -6.77 10.04
N VAL A 252 -10.64 -6.48 8.97
CA VAL A 252 -9.21 -6.12 9.03
C VAL A 252 -9.00 -4.73 8.46
N ILE A 253 -8.43 -3.82 9.26
CA ILE A 253 -8.08 -2.46 8.82
C ILE A 253 -6.64 -2.42 8.30
N LYS A 254 -6.39 -1.71 7.21
CA LYS A 254 -5.08 -1.51 6.58
C LYS A 254 -4.87 -0.06 6.17
N LEU A 255 -3.61 0.34 6.03
CA LEU A 255 -3.19 1.59 5.42
C LEU A 255 -2.97 1.37 3.91
N PHE A 256 -3.61 2.19 3.08
CA PHE A 256 -3.50 2.14 1.62
C PHE A 256 -2.66 3.31 1.07
N GLY A 257 -2.62 4.45 1.77
CA GLY A 257 -1.81 5.59 1.34
C GLY A 257 -1.90 6.78 2.29
N ALA A 258 -1.29 7.87 1.89
CA ALA A 258 -1.34 9.16 2.58
C ALA A 258 -1.29 10.31 1.57
N VAL A 259 -1.95 11.43 1.88
CA VAL A 259 -2.03 12.61 1.01
C VAL A 259 -2.30 13.87 1.83
N ASP A 260 -1.65 14.97 1.48
CA ASP A 260 -1.92 16.28 2.08
C ASP A 260 -3.09 16.95 1.34
N LEU A 261 -4.31 16.84 1.90
CA LEU A 261 -5.52 17.34 1.24
C LEU A 261 -5.64 18.86 1.32
N ASN A 262 -5.15 19.48 2.39
CA ASN A 262 -5.41 20.88 2.73
C ASN A 262 -4.17 21.80 2.55
N GLY A 263 -3.01 21.23 2.22
CA GLY A 263 -1.77 21.95 1.98
C GLY A 263 -1.08 22.42 3.27
N ASP A 264 -1.39 21.83 4.42
CA ASP A 264 -0.80 22.22 5.71
C ASP A 264 0.51 21.47 6.04
N GLY A 265 0.95 20.59 5.14
CA GLY A 265 2.14 19.77 5.29
C GLY A 265 1.91 18.49 6.11
N LYS A 266 0.70 18.25 6.62
CA LYS A 266 0.33 17.01 7.29
C LYS A 266 -0.54 16.17 6.37
N ARG A 267 -0.19 14.91 6.23
CA ARG A 267 -0.94 14.00 5.37
C ARG A 267 -2.11 13.35 6.12
N GLU A 268 -3.28 13.35 5.49
CA GLU A 268 -4.39 12.45 5.83
C GLU A 268 -4.08 11.03 5.35
N LEU A 269 -4.49 10.04 6.15
CA LEU A 269 -4.27 8.63 5.83
C LEU A 269 -5.46 8.07 5.07
N TRP A 270 -5.20 7.39 3.96
CA TRP A 270 -6.17 6.55 3.28
C TRP A 270 -6.12 5.13 3.86
N THR A 271 -7.24 4.70 4.43
CA THR A 271 -7.37 3.41 5.09
C THR A 271 -8.43 2.56 4.43
N GLY A 272 -8.21 1.26 4.42
CA GLY A 272 -9.15 0.26 3.94
C GLY A 272 -9.56 -0.71 5.04
N ILE A 273 -10.75 -1.27 4.91
CA ILE A 273 -11.26 -2.36 5.72
C ILE A 273 -11.69 -3.50 4.80
N SER A 274 -11.30 -4.73 5.14
CA SER A 274 -11.85 -5.94 4.50
C SER A 274 -12.77 -6.64 5.48
N PHE A 275 -13.94 -7.10 5.03
CA PHE A 275 -14.94 -7.80 5.84
C PHE A 275 -15.62 -8.91 5.03
N ASP A 276 -16.48 -9.71 5.67
CA ASP A 276 -17.22 -10.78 4.98
C ASP A 276 -18.16 -10.21 3.90
N GLY A 277 -17.87 -10.50 2.64
CA GLY A 277 -18.64 -10.04 1.49
C GLY A 277 -18.28 -8.67 0.93
N GLY A 278 -17.21 -8.00 1.40
CA GLY A 278 -16.80 -6.73 0.81
C GLY A 278 -15.54 -6.07 1.39
N ALA A 279 -15.25 -4.89 0.85
CA ALA A 279 -14.19 -4.01 1.34
C ALA A 279 -14.72 -2.57 1.32
N GLY A 280 -14.17 -1.72 2.18
CA GLY A 280 -14.52 -0.31 2.26
C GLY A 280 -13.31 0.55 2.55
N GLU A 281 -13.40 1.83 2.23
CA GLU A 281 -12.31 2.78 2.35
C GLU A 281 -12.77 4.06 3.05
N ARG A 282 -11.83 4.75 3.70
CA ARG A 282 -12.05 6.07 4.27
C ARG A 282 -10.75 6.80 4.52
N MET A 283 -10.85 8.09 4.77
CA MET A 283 -9.71 8.91 5.20
C MET A 283 -9.66 9.05 6.72
N VAL A 284 -8.47 9.27 7.26
CA VAL A 284 -8.23 9.58 8.68
C VAL A 284 -7.34 10.82 8.77
N GLU A 285 -7.81 11.82 9.50
CA GLU A 285 -7.06 13.04 9.80
C GLU A 285 -6.16 12.83 11.01
N LEU A 286 -4.88 13.17 10.87
CA LEU A 286 -3.89 13.05 11.95
C LEU A 286 -3.81 14.35 12.77
N LYS A 287 -4.47 14.32 13.93
CA LYS A 287 -4.37 15.32 14.99
C LYS A 287 -3.69 14.70 16.22
N ASP A 288 -3.71 15.38 17.37
CA ASP A 288 -3.34 14.80 18.67
C ASP A 288 -4.03 13.45 18.92
N LYS A 289 -5.25 13.31 18.38
CA LYS A 289 -5.95 12.04 18.26
C LYS A 289 -6.40 11.85 16.80
N PRO A 290 -6.04 10.71 16.17
CA PRO A 290 -6.54 10.37 14.85
C PRO A 290 -8.07 10.44 14.79
N THR A 291 -8.58 11.11 13.76
CA THR A 291 -10.01 11.32 13.57
C THR A 291 -10.43 10.75 12.22
N VAL A 292 -11.28 9.73 12.25
CA VAL A 292 -11.86 9.14 11.05
C VAL A 292 -12.74 10.17 10.35
N MET A 293 -12.56 10.30 9.04
CA MET A 293 -13.37 11.14 8.16
C MET A 293 -14.41 10.29 7.44
N GLY A 294 -15.69 10.55 7.72
CA GLY A 294 -16.80 9.89 7.05
C GLY A 294 -17.05 8.44 7.49
N LYS A 295 -17.93 7.77 6.75
CA LYS A 295 -18.19 6.33 6.88
C LYS A 295 -17.31 5.57 5.89
N TRP A 296 -17.18 4.26 6.07
CA TRP A 296 -16.56 3.41 5.05
C TRP A 296 -17.37 3.46 3.76
N THR A 297 -16.69 3.47 2.62
CA THR A 297 -17.32 3.13 1.34
C THR A 297 -17.84 1.68 1.40
N CYS A 298 -18.91 1.37 0.67
CA CYS A 298 -19.39 -0.01 0.45
C CYS A 298 -19.93 -0.76 1.68
N GLY A 299 -20.53 -0.07 2.65
CA GLY A 299 -21.38 -0.69 3.68
C GLY A 299 -20.65 -1.33 4.87
N ALA A 300 -19.32 -1.20 4.97
CA ALA A 300 -18.63 -1.54 6.20
C ALA A 300 -19.14 -0.62 7.33
N GLY A 301 -19.61 -1.19 8.44
CA GLY A 301 -20.05 -0.42 9.61
C GLY A 301 -21.56 -0.21 9.81
N GLY A 302 -22.41 -1.04 9.19
CA GLY A 302 -23.74 -1.33 9.75
C GLY A 302 -23.66 -2.03 11.10
#